data_AF-A0A7V0UJZ4-F1
#
_entry.id   AF-A0A7V0UJZ4-F1
#
_cell.length_a   1.000
_cell.length_b   1.000
_cell.length_c   1.000
_cell.angle_alpha   90.00
_cell.angle_beta   90.00
_cell.angle_gamma   90.00
#
_symmetry.space_group_name_H-M   'P 1'
#
loop_
_entity.id
_entity.type
_entity.pdbx_description
1 polymer ?
#
loop_
_entity_poly.entity_id
_entity_poly.type
_entity_poly.pdbx_seq_one_letter_code
_entity_poly.pdbx_strand_id
1 'polypeptide(L)'
;MRISKQKHRKAERIELVRLKREQREQTLCFSSRPFVLCGLPVRQLPKGQLLYERRNGHFVLQVTGHPDYGVPFGQDRMVPIFLATLAVQQQSRTIRFRSASEMLETFGMNKGGKEYRRLVAAFERTFGATIFFGTDTLTSKAKIVHRARFNFFSEARVWYNRANEDCVLGERYENVIVLSDEFFEEVTAHPIPTDLEAVKLLSSAPAVLDLFVWLSYRCFTAGAKERIPIFGPFGLVQQLGAVEYGRLRKFREKLQQWLSAIRRVWPECPAKLDGDGMYLWVDHATAIQPVVPSVAE
;
A
#
# COMPACT_ATOMS: atom_id res chain seq x y z
N MET A 1 -29.82 5.30 20.60
CA MET A 1 -29.24 5.80 19.33
C MET A 1 -28.95 4.60 18.42
N ARG A 2 -29.71 4.36 17.34
CA ARG A 2 -29.52 3.18 16.45
C ARG A 2 -28.20 3.34 15.67
N ILE A 3 -27.19 2.55 16.02
CA ILE A 3 -25.94 2.46 15.27
C ILE A 3 -26.24 1.75 13.93
N SER A 4 -25.78 2.30 12.80
CA SER A 4 -26.00 1.65 11.50
C SER A 4 -25.22 0.33 11.40
N LYS A 5 -25.77 -0.68 10.70
CA LYS A 5 -25.12 -2.00 10.49
C LYS A 5 -23.67 -1.88 9.99
N GLN A 6 -23.39 -0.87 9.16
CA GLN A 6 -22.04 -0.59 8.65
C GLN A 6 -21.07 -0.11 9.73
N LYS A 7 -21.52 0.75 10.65
CA LYS A 7 -20.69 1.22 11.78
C LYS A 7 -20.38 0.07 12.73
N HIS A 8 -21.34 -0.82 12.98
CA HIS A 8 -21.15 -2.02 13.80
C HIS A 8 -20.08 -2.93 13.20
N ARG A 9 -20.23 -3.32 11.92
CA ARG A 9 -19.23 -4.14 11.20
C ARG A 9 -17.83 -3.53 11.21
N LYS A 10 -17.73 -2.21 11.12
CA LYS A 10 -16.45 -1.51 11.18
C LYS A 10 -15.82 -1.60 12.58
N ALA A 11 -16.63 -1.50 13.64
CA ALA A 11 -16.15 -1.66 15.01
C ALA A 11 -15.67 -3.10 15.26
N GLU A 12 -16.45 -4.11 14.85
CA GLU A 12 -16.05 -5.53 14.96
C GLU A 12 -14.71 -5.81 14.26
N ARG A 13 -14.51 -5.26 13.06
CA ARG A 13 -13.23 -5.40 12.34
C ARG A 13 -12.08 -4.68 13.04
N ILE A 14 -12.33 -3.54 13.68
CA ILE A 14 -11.30 -2.84 14.47
C ILE A 14 -10.88 -3.71 15.67
N GLU A 15 -11.86 -4.28 16.38
CA GLU A 15 -11.59 -5.17 17.52
C GLU A 15 -10.85 -6.43 17.05
N LEU A 16 -11.21 -7.01 15.91
CA LEU A 16 -10.48 -8.16 15.34
C LEU A 16 -8.99 -7.83 15.11
N VAL A 17 -8.68 -6.65 14.54
CA VAL A 17 -7.28 -6.25 14.30
C VAL A 17 -6.54 -6.09 15.63
N ARG A 18 -7.18 -5.45 16.62
CA ARG A 18 -6.58 -5.27 17.96
C ARG A 18 -6.33 -6.59 18.65
N LEU A 19 -7.30 -7.49 18.63
CA LEU A 19 -7.20 -8.81 19.23
C LEU A 19 -6.03 -9.61 18.62
N LYS A 20 -5.96 -9.70 17.29
CA LYS A 20 -4.85 -10.40 16.61
C LYS A 20 -3.49 -9.75 16.91
N ARG A 21 -3.44 -8.43 17.05
CA ARG A 21 -2.22 -7.71 17.45
C ARG A 21 -1.81 -8.07 18.88
N GLU A 22 -2.73 -8.02 19.84
CA GLU A 22 -2.49 -8.35 21.25
C GLU A 22 -2.03 -9.80 21.42
N GLN A 23 -2.64 -10.72 20.67
CA GLN A 23 -2.28 -12.14 20.63
C GLN A 23 -1.02 -12.44 19.81
N ARG A 24 -0.45 -11.45 19.10
CA ARG A 24 0.70 -11.61 18.20
C ARG A 24 0.45 -12.61 17.06
N GLU A 25 -0.81 -12.70 16.61
CA GLU A 25 -1.30 -13.57 15.53
C GLU A 25 -1.60 -12.78 14.24
N GLN A 26 -0.84 -11.71 14.01
CA GLN A 26 -1.04 -10.86 12.83
C GLN A 26 -0.68 -11.62 11.56
N THR A 27 -1.65 -11.77 10.67
CA THR A 27 -1.40 -12.28 9.32
C THR A 27 -0.72 -11.21 8.50
N LEU A 28 0.40 -11.54 7.85
CA LEU A 28 1.21 -10.57 7.13
C LEU A 28 0.87 -10.53 5.64
N CYS A 29 0.93 -9.32 5.09
CA CYS A 29 1.07 -9.05 3.67
C CYS A 29 2.30 -8.15 3.48
N PHE A 30 2.75 -7.99 2.23
CA PHE A 30 4.01 -7.31 1.95
C PHE A 30 3.81 -6.16 0.97
N SER A 31 4.57 -5.08 1.19
CA SER A 31 4.66 -3.93 0.29
C SER A 31 6.10 -3.72 -0.17
N SER A 32 6.28 -3.18 -1.37
CA SER A 32 7.60 -2.77 -1.87
C SER A 32 7.95 -1.36 -1.39
N ARG A 33 9.21 -1.12 -1.04
CA ARG A 33 9.70 0.16 -0.49
C ARG A 33 9.38 1.40 -1.31
N PRO A 34 9.45 1.43 -2.68
CA PRO A 34 9.13 2.64 -3.44
C PRO A 34 7.73 3.19 -3.14
N PHE A 35 6.75 2.28 -2.98
CA PHE A 35 5.35 2.63 -2.73
C PHE A 35 5.01 2.87 -1.25
N VAL A 36 5.91 2.48 -0.34
CA VAL A 36 5.85 2.89 1.07
C VAL A 36 6.41 4.30 1.23
N LEU A 37 7.52 4.61 0.56
CA LEU A 37 8.17 5.93 0.60
C LEU A 37 7.36 7.00 -0.15
N CYS A 38 6.69 6.62 -1.24
CA CYS A 38 5.89 7.49 -2.08
C CYS A 38 4.60 6.78 -2.53
N GLY A 39 3.45 7.22 -2.04
CA GLY A 39 2.17 6.57 -2.30
C GLY A 39 1.64 6.77 -3.72
N LEU A 40 0.90 5.78 -4.24
CA LEU A 40 0.11 5.90 -5.47
C LEU A 40 -0.98 6.96 -5.34
N PRO A 41 -1.44 7.57 -6.46
CA PRO A 41 -2.53 8.53 -6.44
C PRO A 41 -3.74 8.01 -5.65
N VAL A 42 -4.27 8.81 -4.72
CA VAL A 42 -5.49 8.48 -3.96
C VAL A 42 -6.73 8.56 -4.84
N ARG A 43 -6.68 9.39 -5.89
CA ARG A 43 -7.74 9.59 -6.87
C ARG A 43 -7.18 9.46 -8.26
N GLN A 44 -8.06 9.16 -9.21
CA GLN A 44 -7.74 9.19 -10.63
C GLN A 44 -7.18 10.57 -11.00
N LEU A 45 -6.13 10.57 -11.82
CA LEU A 45 -5.57 11.80 -12.36
C LEU A 45 -6.55 12.45 -13.36
N PRO A 46 -6.44 13.76 -13.60
CA PRO A 46 -7.14 14.44 -14.68
C PRO A 46 -6.97 13.71 -16.03
N LYS A 47 -8.01 13.77 -16.87
CA LYS A 47 -7.98 13.15 -18.20
C LYS A 47 -6.78 13.67 -19.00
N GLY A 48 -6.03 12.76 -19.62
CA GLY A 48 -4.83 13.07 -20.40
C GLY A 48 -3.54 13.16 -19.60
N GLN A 49 -3.61 13.18 -18.26
CA GLN A 49 -2.42 13.13 -17.41
C GLN A 49 -2.01 11.67 -17.15
N LEU A 50 -0.87 11.28 -17.71
CA LEU A 50 -0.30 9.93 -17.55
C LEU A 50 0.92 9.89 -16.64
N LEU A 51 1.51 11.03 -16.31
CA LEU A 51 2.66 11.11 -15.42
C LEU A 51 2.22 11.56 -14.01
N TYR A 52 2.63 10.76 -13.03
CA TYR A 52 2.48 11.06 -11.62
C TYR A 52 3.85 11.02 -10.94
N GLU A 53 4.21 12.08 -10.22
CA GLU A 53 5.48 12.18 -9.48
C GLU A 53 5.25 12.43 -8.00
N ARG A 54 6.05 11.78 -7.15
CA ARG A 54 6.14 12.03 -5.71
C ARG A 54 7.59 12.05 -5.25
N ARG A 55 7.83 12.73 -4.13
CA ARG A 55 9.16 12.92 -3.56
C ARG A 55 9.18 12.68 -2.06
N ASN A 56 10.21 11.97 -1.61
CA ASN A 56 10.54 11.81 -0.20
C ASN A 56 12.02 12.15 0.01
N GLY A 57 12.32 13.38 0.42
CA GLY A 57 13.71 13.80 0.48
C GLY A 57 14.30 13.89 -0.93
N HIS A 58 15.40 13.17 -1.11
CA HIS A 58 16.08 12.98 -2.39
C HIS A 58 15.51 11.82 -3.21
N PHE A 59 14.63 11.00 -2.61
CA PHE A 59 13.97 9.91 -3.31
C PHE A 59 12.84 10.46 -4.19
N VAL A 60 12.80 10.02 -5.45
CA VAL A 60 11.76 10.36 -6.43
C VAL A 60 11.07 9.07 -6.85
N LEU A 61 9.74 9.11 -6.93
CA LEU A 61 8.91 8.09 -7.57
C LEU A 61 8.14 8.75 -8.71
N GLN A 62 8.26 8.20 -9.90
CA GLN A 62 7.44 8.54 -11.05
C GLN A 62 6.68 7.30 -11.51
N VAL A 63 5.38 7.46 -11.78
CA VAL A 63 4.54 6.42 -12.35
C VAL A 63 3.96 6.96 -13.64
N THR A 64 4.29 6.29 -14.74
CA THR A 64 3.73 6.57 -16.07
C THR A 64 2.65 5.55 -16.35
N GLY A 65 1.43 6.00 -16.60
CA GLY A 65 0.29 5.14 -16.93
C GLY A 65 0.20 4.86 -18.43
N HIS A 66 -0.42 3.74 -18.78
CA HIS A 66 -0.73 3.41 -20.17
C HIS A 66 -1.73 4.41 -20.77
N PRO A 67 -1.64 4.79 -22.05
CA PRO A 67 -2.59 5.71 -22.69
C PRO A 67 -4.06 5.28 -22.56
N ASP A 68 -4.34 3.97 -22.67
CA ASP A 68 -5.71 3.45 -22.62
C ASP A 68 -6.24 3.20 -21.20
N TYR A 69 -5.35 2.85 -20.26
CA TYR A 69 -5.75 2.42 -18.92
C TYR A 69 -5.55 3.52 -17.87
N GLY A 70 -4.54 4.37 -18.05
CA GLY A 70 -4.13 5.42 -17.12
C GLY A 70 -3.19 4.93 -16.02
N VAL A 71 -2.98 5.78 -15.02
CA VAL A 71 -2.12 5.51 -13.84
C VAL A 71 -2.92 4.76 -12.77
N PRO A 72 -2.36 3.73 -12.10
CA PRO A 72 -3.00 3.08 -10.95
C PRO A 72 -3.35 4.08 -9.84
N PHE A 73 -4.56 4.00 -9.30
CA PHE A 73 -5.01 4.92 -8.26
C PHE A 73 -5.99 4.27 -7.29
N GLY A 74 -6.23 4.92 -6.15
CA GLY A 74 -7.23 4.45 -5.19
C GLY A 74 -6.98 2.98 -4.84
N GLN A 75 -8.01 2.13 -4.87
CA GLN A 75 -7.88 0.73 -4.47
C GLN A 75 -6.93 -0.12 -5.33
N ASP A 76 -6.46 0.37 -6.48
CA ASP A 76 -5.53 -0.38 -7.33
C ASP A 76 -4.23 -0.77 -6.62
N ARG A 77 -3.83 -0.04 -5.56
CA ARG A 77 -2.67 -0.37 -4.71
C ARG A 77 -2.74 -1.75 -4.06
N MET A 78 -3.92 -2.36 -3.99
CA MET A 78 -4.09 -3.73 -3.51
C MET A 78 -3.44 -4.73 -4.45
N VAL A 79 -3.39 -4.43 -5.76
CA VAL A 79 -2.76 -5.32 -6.75
C VAL A 79 -1.27 -5.49 -6.43
N PRO A 80 -0.43 -4.44 -6.34
CA PRO A 80 0.98 -4.64 -6.02
C PRO A 80 1.23 -5.21 -4.62
N ILE A 81 0.37 -4.93 -3.63
CA ILE A 81 0.44 -5.59 -2.31
C ILE A 81 0.16 -7.09 -2.43
N PHE A 82 -0.84 -7.49 -3.21
CA PHE A 82 -1.13 -8.89 -3.50
C PHE A 82 0.05 -9.59 -4.15
N LEU A 83 0.58 -8.99 -5.22
CA LEU A 83 1.69 -9.53 -5.99
C LEU A 83 2.94 -9.69 -5.12
N ALA A 84 3.30 -8.65 -4.34
CA ALA A 84 4.41 -8.72 -3.40
C ALA A 84 4.19 -9.81 -2.35
N THR A 85 2.97 -9.97 -1.86
CA THR A 85 2.63 -11.00 -0.87
C THR A 85 2.81 -12.40 -1.43
N LEU A 86 2.28 -12.67 -2.63
CA LEU A 86 2.47 -13.96 -3.28
C LEU A 86 3.93 -14.22 -3.66
N ALA A 87 4.67 -13.20 -4.10
CA ALA A 87 6.10 -13.31 -4.40
C ALA A 87 6.90 -13.79 -3.19
N VAL A 88 6.67 -13.18 -2.03
CA VAL A 88 7.35 -13.51 -0.77
C VAL A 88 6.88 -14.88 -0.25
N GLN A 89 5.60 -15.22 -0.37
CA GLN A 89 5.08 -16.51 0.11
C GLN A 89 5.52 -17.69 -0.76
N GLN A 90 5.51 -17.52 -2.08
CA GLN A 90 5.84 -18.57 -3.04
C GLN A 90 7.34 -18.62 -3.36
N GLN A 91 8.12 -17.60 -2.97
CA GLN A 91 9.55 -17.44 -3.29
C GLN A 91 9.81 -17.63 -4.80
N SER A 92 8.91 -17.10 -5.63
CA SER A 92 8.89 -17.33 -7.07
C SER A 92 8.51 -16.05 -7.81
N ARG A 93 9.25 -15.76 -8.89
CA ARG A 93 8.90 -14.69 -9.85
C ARG A 93 7.62 -15.00 -10.60
N THR A 94 7.34 -16.27 -10.82
CA THR A 94 6.10 -16.73 -11.45
C THR A 94 5.11 -17.10 -10.36
N ILE A 95 4.17 -16.19 -10.09
CA ILE A 95 3.16 -16.37 -9.05
C ILE A 95 1.91 -17.05 -9.64
N ARG A 96 1.34 -17.95 -8.86
CA ARG A 96 0.12 -18.70 -9.19
C ARG A 96 -0.97 -18.42 -8.18
N PHE A 97 -2.20 -18.29 -8.67
CA PHE A 97 -3.38 -18.13 -7.82
C PHE A 97 -4.62 -18.73 -8.48
N ARG A 98 -5.60 -19.12 -7.68
CA ARG A 98 -6.77 -19.90 -8.11
C ARG A 98 -7.70 -19.10 -8.97
N SER A 99 -7.95 -17.84 -8.60
CA SER A 99 -8.89 -16.97 -9.31
C SER A 99 -8.63 -15.49 -9.02
N ALA A 100 -9.12 -14.61 -9.89
CA ALA A 100 -9.17 -13.17 -9.58
C ALA A 100 -9.99 -12.87 -8.30
N SER A 101 -10.97 -13.72 -7.94
CA SER A 101 -11.73 -13.56 -6.69
C SER A 101 -10.87 -13.83 -5.45
N GLU A 102 -9.80 -14.61 -5.56
CA GLU A 102 -8.86 -14.85 -4.47
C GLU A 102 -8.31 -13.53 -3.93
N MET A 103 -7.93 -12.58 -4.79
CA MET A 103 -7.49 -11.26 -4.35
C MET A 103 -8.60 -10.50 -3.60
N LEU A 104 -9.85 -10.58 -4.09
CA LEU A 104 -10.98 -9.95 -3.39
C LEU A 104 -11.19 -10.57 -2.00
N GLU A 105 -11.00 -11.88 -1.86
CA GLU A 105 -11.08 -12.62 -0.60
C GLU A 105 -9.95 -12.22 0.35
N THR A 106 -8.71 -12.21 -0.15
CA THR A 106 -7.51 -11.81 0.60
C THR A 106 -7.68 -10.43 1.19
N PHE A 107 -8.32 -9.48 0.50
CA PHE A 107 -8.56 -8.12 1.02
C PHE A 107 -9.97 -7.87 1.54
N GLY A 108 -10.78 -8.92 1.73
CA GLY A 108 -12.13 -8.81 2.33
C GLY A 108 -13.08 -7.89 1.55
N MET A 109 -12.91 -7.84 0.23
CA MET A 109 -13.71 -7.07 -0.71
C MET A 109 -14.94 -7.86 -1.16
N ASN A 110 -15.99 -7.15 -1.57
CA ASN A 110 -17.21 -7.79 -2.05
C ASN A 110 -16.95 -8.50 -3.39
N LYS A 111 -17.47 -9.72 -3.56
CA LYS A 111 -17.42 -10.49 -4.82
C LYS A 111 -18.51 -10.10 -5.83
N GLY A 112 -18.89 -8.83 -5.85
CA GLY A 112 -19.92 -8.33 -6.76
C GLY A 112 -19.36 -8.05 -8.16
N GLY A 113 -20.21 -8.12 -9.19
CA GLY A 113 -19.77 -7.84 -10.57
C GLY A 113 -19.20 -6.42 -10.78
N LYS A 114 -19.57 -5.46 -9.93
CA LYS A 114 -18.99 -4.11 -9.95
C LYS A 114 -17.55 -4.10 -9.44
N GLU A 115 -17.29 -4.70 -8.29
CA GLU A 115 -15.96 -4.86 -7.68
C GLU A 115 -15.05 -5.68 -8.59
N TYR A 116 -15.61 -6.71 -9.22
CA TYR A 116 -14.88 -7.51 -10.20
C TYR A 116 -14.39 -6.70 -11.40
N ARG A 117 -15.27 -5.89 -12.03
CA ARG A 117 -14.86 -4.99 -13.13
C ARG A 117 -13.80 -3.98 -12.68
N ARG A 118 -13.89 -3.49 -11.44
CA ARG A 118 -12.88 -2.60 -10.87
C ARG A 118 -11.54 -3.30 -10.71
N LEU A 119 -11.55 -4.57 -10.28
CA LEU A 119 -10.36 -5.39 -10.16
C LEU A 119 -9.68 -5.60 -11.51
N VAL A 120 -10.43 -5.98 -12.54
CA VAL A 120 -9.87 -6.12 -13.91
C VAL A 120 -9.19 -4.84 -14.36
N ALA A 121 -9.89 -3.70 -14.22
CA ALA A 121 -9.33 -2.40 -14.61
C ALA A 121 -8.13 -1.99 -13.75
N ALA A 122 -8.07 -2.41 -12.48
CA ALA A 122 -6.92 -2.19 -11.61
C ALA A 122 -5.71 -3.01 -12.07
N PHE A 123 -5.92 -4.27 -12.48
CA PHE A 123 -4.88 -5.09 -13.09
C PHE A 123 -4.36 -4.48 -14.39
N GLU A 124 -5.23 -4.03 -15.30
CA GLU A 124 -4.82 -3.37 -16.56
C GLU A 124 -4.01 -2.11 -16.31
N ARG A 125 -4.44 -1.26 -15.37
CA ARG A 125 -3.67 -0.07 -14.96
C ARG A 125 -2.32 -0.43 -14.37
N THR A 126 -2.27 -1.48 -13.54
CA THR A 126 -1.03 -1.91 -12.87
C THR A 126 -0.06 -2.54 -13.87
N PHE A 127 -0.57 -3.34 -14.80
CA PHE A 127 0.20 -3.93 -15.90
C PHE A 127 0.80 -2.86 -16.81
N GLY A 128 -0.03 -1.90 -17.24
CA GLY A 128 0.37 -0.84 -18.15
C GLY A 128 1.18 0.29 -17.50
N ALA A 129 1.42 0.23 -16.18
CA ALA A 129 2.19 1.25 -15.47
C ALA A 129 3.69 0.96 -15.55
N THR A 130 4.48 1.98 -15.89
CA THR A 130 5.93 1.97 -15.79
C THR A 130 6.38 2.87 -14.65
N ILE A 131 7.20 2.31 -13.77
CA ILE A 131 7.64 2.94 -12.53
C ILE A 131 9.09 3.33 -12.71
N PHE A 132 9.41 4.58 -12.45
CA PHE A 132 10.78 5.06 -12.31
C PHE A 132 10.97 5.50 -10.87
N PHE A 133 12.06 5.08 -10.26
CA PHE A 133 12.40 5.58 -8.93
C PHE A 133 13.90 5.77 -8.81
N GLY A 134 14.31 6.61 -7.88
CA GLY A 134 15.71 6.94 -7.77
C GLY A 134 16.01 7.87 -6.61
N THR A 135 17.30 8.04 -6.33
CA THR A 135 17.79 8.98 -5.33
C THR A 135 18.71 9.96 -6.03
N ASP A 136 18.36 11.24 -5.98
CA ASP A 136 19.19 12.35 -6.46
C ASP A 136 20.03 12.89 -5.30
N THR A 137 21.26 12.40 -5.13
CA THR A 137 22.17 12.86 -4.07
C THR A 137 23.09 13.95 -4.61
N LEU A 138 23.01 15.15 -4.03
CA LEU A 138 23.94 16.23 -4.30
C LEU A 138 24.99 16.26 -3.20
N THR A 139 26.25 16.00 -3.57
CA THR A 139 27.41 16.29 -2.72
C THR A 139 28.05 17.60 -3.17
N SER A 140 28.88 18.23 -2.32
CA SER A 140 29.59 19.47 -2.65
C SER A 140 30.53 19.33 -3.86
N LYS A 141 30.86 18.11 -4.30
CA LYS A 141 31.80 17.82 -5.40
C LYS A 141 31.16 17.15 -6.62
N ALA A 142 30.01 16.48 -6.48
CA ALA A 142 29.35 15.79 -7.59
C ALA A 142 27.85 15.56 -7.34
N LYS A 143 27.06 15.55 -8.43
CA LYS A 143 25.67 15.08 -8.44
C LYS A 143 25.65 13.58 -8.77
N ILE A 144 25.24 12.75 -7.81
CA ILE A 144 25.04 11.32 -8.02
C ILE A 144 23.55 11.10 -8.30
N VAL A 145 23.25 10.53 -9.46
CA VAL A 145 21.87 10.20 -9.87
C VAL A 145 21.78 8.70 -9.98
N HIS A 146 21.11 8.06 -9.03
CA HIS A 146 20.74 6.65 -9.13
C HIS A 146 19.28 6.57 -9.57
N ARG A 147 19.02 5.93 -10.72
CA ARG A 147 17.66 5.72 -11.24
C ARG A 147 17.48 4.27 -11.65
N ALA A 148 16.37 3.69 -11.24
CA ALA A 148 15.89 2.40 -11.66
C ALA A 148 14.53 2.56 -12.35
N ARG A 149 14.20 1.59 -13.21
CA ARG A 149 12.91 1.50 -13.87
C ARG A 149 12.42 0.06 -13.73
N PHE A 150 11.15 -0.12 -13.41
CA PHE A 150 10.51 -1.42 -13.46
C PHE A 150 9.03 -1.32 -13.82
N ASN A 151 8.44 -2.45 -14.20
CA ASN A 151 7.00 -2.66 -14.26
C ASN A 151 6.64 -3.71 -13.20
N PHE A 152 5.43 -3.73 -12.63
CA PHE A 152 5.11 -4.72 -11.58
C PHE A 152 5.22 -6.17 -12.07
N PHE A 153 4.82 -6.43 -13.31
CA PHE A 153 4.87 -7.75 -13.93
C PHE A 153 5.04 -7.65 -15.44
N SER A 154 5.73 -8.63 -16.02
CA SER A 154 6.03 -8.71 -17.46
C SER A 154 4.97 -9.47 -18.25
N GLU A 155 4.28 -10.42 -17.61
CA GLU A 155 3.24 -11.23 -18.24
C GLU A 155 2.11 -11.50 -17.24
N ALA A 156 0.87 -11.48 -17.73
CA ALA A 156 -0.30 -11.86 -16.95
C ALA A 156 -1.26 -12.70 -17.80
N ARG A 157 -1.52 -13.92 -17.34
CA ARG A 157 -2.58 -14.81 -17.84
C ARG A 157 -3.59 -14.98 -16.72
N VAL A 158 -4.56 -14.06 -16.66
CA VAL A 158 -5.59 -14.05 -15.63
C VAL A 158 -6.93 -14.38 -16.26
N TRP A 159 -7.50 -15.50 -15.87
CA TRP A 159 -8.81 -15.97 -16.27
C TRP A 159 -9.88 -15.28 -15.43
N TYR A 160 -10.65 -14.44 -16.11
CA TYR A 160 -11.76 -13.74 -15.49
C TYR A 160 -13.08 -14.50 -15.71
N ASN A 161 -13.36 -15.56 -14.95
CA ASN A 161 -14.68 -16.22 -15.01
C ASN A 161 -15.75 -15.38 -14.27
N ARG A 162 -16.84 -15.05 -14.97
CA ARG A 162 -18.00 -14.31 -14.43
C ARG A 162 -19.01 -15.21 -13.73
N ALA A 163 -19.03 -16.50 -14.04
CA ALA A 163 -19.88 -17.45 -13.36
C ALA A 163 -19.21 -17.84 -12.05
N ASN A 164 -19.91 -17.66 -10.92
CA ASN A 164 -19.58 -18.26 -9.62
C ASN A 164 -19.74 -19.78 -9.65
N GLU A 165 -19.37 -20.42 -10.74
CA GLU A 165 -19.14 -21.85 -10.74
C GLU A 165 -17.68 -22.00 -10.36
N ASP A 166 -17.44 -22.73 -9.28
CA ASP A 166 -16.14 -23.26 -8.90
C ASP A 166 -15.66 -24.19 -10.02
N CYS A 167 -15.39 -23.65 -11.20
CA CYS A 167 -14.50 -24.28 -12.14
C CYS A 167 -13.14 -24.22 -11.44
N VAL A 168 -12.83 -25.29 -10.72
CA VAL A 168 -11.46 -25.75 -10.56
C VAL A 168 -10.98 -25.99 -11.99
N LEU A 169 -10.55 -24.89 -12.60
CA LEU A 169 -9.80 -24.83 -13.81
C LEU A 169 -8.70 -25.88 -13.61
N GLY A 170 -8.79 -27.02 -14.30
CA GLY A 170 -7.81 -28.10 -14.15
C GLY A 170 -6.39 -27.56 -14.35
N GLU A 171 -5.36 -28.32 -13.99
CA GLU A 171 -3.93 -27.92 -13.95
C GLU A 171 -3.42 -27.10 -15.17
N ARG A 172 -4.13 -27.08 -16.30
CA ARG A 172 -3.88 -26.26 -17.50
C ARG A 172 -4.40 -24.81 -17.47
N TYR A 173 -5.12 -24.37 -16.45
CA TYR A 173 -5.80 -23.07 -16.41
C TYR A 173 -5.51 -22.27 -15.14
N GLU A 174 -4.31 -22.39 -14.59
CA GLU A 174 -3.87 -21.58 -13.46
C GLU A 174 -3.79 -20.09 -13.85
N ASN A 175 -4.20 -19.18 -12.96
CA ASN A 175 -3.90 -17.77 -13.16
C ASN A 175 -2.42 -17.58 -12.87
N VAL A 176 -1.67 -17.12 -13.87
CA VAL A 176 -0.22 -16.96 -13.79
C VAL A 176 0.12 -15.51 -14.04
N ILE A 177 0.91 -14.93 -13.14
CA ILE A 177 1.55 -13.63 -13.37
C ILE A 177 3.06 -13.86 -13.24
N VAL A 178 3.81 -13.37 -14.23
CA VAL A 178 5.27 -13.35 -14.20
C VAL A 178 5.68 -11.94 -13.80
N LEU A 179 6.23 -11.80 -12.59
CA LEU A 179 6.75 -10.53 -12.09
C LEU A 179 7.96 -10.09 -12.92
N SER A 180 8.21 -8.77 -12.96
CA SER A 180 9.50 -8.30 -13.46
C SER A 180 10.61 -8.72 -12.49
N ASP A 181 11.83 -8.83 -13.01
CA ASP A 181 13.00 -9.15 -12.19
C ASP A 181 13.21 -8.08 -11.12
N GLU A 182 13.12 -6.80 -11.48
CA GLU A 182 13.36 -5.70 -10.55
C GLU A 182 12.31 -5.63 -9.44
N PHE A 183 11.04 -5.92 -9.74
CA PHE A 183 10.01 -5.95 -8.70
C PHE A 183 10.18 -7.15 -7.78
N PHE A 184 10.46 -8.33 -8.32
CA PHE A 184 10.68 -9.55 -7.55
C PHE A 184 11.88 -9.39 -6.61
N GLU A 185 13.00 -8.87 -7.12
CA GLU A 185 14.18 -8.57 -6.31
C GLU A 185 13.88 -7.56 -5.20
N GLU A 186 13.17 -6.47 -5.50
CA GLU A 186 12.84 -5.46 -4.48
C GLU A 186 11.98 -6.03 -3.35
N VAL A 187 10.95 -6.82 -3.66
CA VAL A 187 10.05 -7.37 -2.63
C VAL A 187 10.61 -8.57 -1.87
N THR A 188 11.55 -9.31 -2.46
CA THR A 188 12.20 -10.46 -1.80
C THR A 188 13.42 -10.05 -0.98
N ALA A 189 14.23 -9.11 -1.47
CA ALA A 189 15.39 -8.59 -0.74
C ALA A 189 14.99 -7.58 0.35
N HIS A 190 13.93 -6.81 0.14
CA HIS A 190 13.48 -5.76 1.07
C HIS A 190 11.97 -5.84 1.38
N PRO A 191 11.46 -6.97 1.92
CA PRO A 191 10.05 -7.12 2.24
C PRO A 191 9.65 -6.15 3.37
N ILE A 192 8.61 -5.34 3.14
CA ILE A 192 8.02 -4.52 4.20
C ILE A 192 6.72 -5.17 4.68
N PRO A 193 6.72 -5.84 5.86
CA PRO A 193 5.54 -6.51 6.39
C PRO A 193 4.48 -5.51 6.82
N THR A 194 3.22 -5.85 6.57
CA THR A 194 2.04 -5.06 6.95
C THR A 194 0.93 -6.00 7.43
N ASP A 195 0.17 -5.59 8.44
CA ASP A 195 -0.96 -6.36 8.98
C ASP A 195 -2.08 -6.45 7.95
N LEU A 196 -2.36 -7.67 7.46
CA LEU A 196 -3.38 -7.93 6.45
C LEU A 196 -4.78 -7.50 6.91
N GLU A 197 -5.13 -7.67 8.18
CA GLU A 197 -6.45 -7.26 8.69
C GLU A 197 -6.56 -5.73 8.73
N ALA A 198 -5.47 -5.02 9.05
CA ALA A 198 -5.41 -3.57 8.93
C ALA A 198 -5.56 -3.11 7.47
N VAL A 199 -4.90 -3.79 6.52
CA VAL A 199 -5.05 -3.50 5.09
C VAL A 199 -6.49 -3.72 4.62
N LYS A 200 -7.11 -4.85 4.97
CA LYS A 200 -8.53 -5.15 4.69
C LYS A 200 -9.44 -4.03 5.18
N LEU A 201 -9.27 -3.60 6.43
CA LEU A 201 -10.06 -2.55 7.06
C LEU A 201 -9.89 -1.19 6.39
N LEU A 202 -8.66 -0.86 5.97
CA LEU A 202 -8.30 0.44 5.38
C LEU A 202 -8.38 0.45 3.85
N SER A 203 -8.68 -0.66 3.19
CA SER A 203 -8.75 -0.81 1.73
C SER A 203 -9.66 0.22 1.05
N SER A 204 -10.76 0.63 1.69
CA SER A 204 -11.69 1.66 1.17
C SER A 204 -11.23 3.10 1.44
N ALA A 205 -10.15 3.28 2.20
CA ALA A 205 -9.54 4.56 2.54
C ALA A 205 -8.06 4.63 2.12
N PRO A 206 -7.77 4.61 0.80
CA PRO A 206 -6.45 4.81 0.18
C PRO A 206 -5.44 5.66 0.97
N ALA A 207 -5.79 6.92 1.26
CA ALA A 207 -4.87 7.83 1.94
C ALA A 207 -4.52 7.40 3.38
N VAL A 208 -5.47 6.78 4.08
CA VAL A 208 -5.26 6.29 5.45
C VAL A 208 -4.40 5.04 5.42
N LEU A 209 -4.60 4.17 4.42
CA LEU A 209 -3.77 2.99 4.22
C LEU A 209 -2.32 3.38 3.91
N ASP A 210 -2.08 4.29 2.96
CA ASP A 210 -0.72 4.73 2.63
C ASP A 210 -0.03 5.32 3.86
N LEU A 211 -0.74 6.16 4.63
CA LEU A 211 -0.21 6.72 5.88
C LEU A 211 0.04 5.63 6.94
N PHE A 212 -0.81 4.61 7.03
CA PHE A 212 -0.62 3.49 7.96
C PHE A 212 0.64 2.70 7.62
N VAL A 213 0.83 2.31 6.35
CA VAL A 213 2.01 1.56 5.90
C VAL A 213 3.27 2.41 6.05
N TRP A 214 3.21 3.69 5.67
CA TRP A 214 4.30 4.64 5.86
C TRP A 214 4.68 4.80 7.33
N LEU A 215 3.69 4.95 8.23
CA LEU A 215 3.94 5.05 9.68
C LEU A 215 4.51 3.76 10.25
N SER A 216 3.99 2.61 9.82
CA SER A 216 4.46 1.29 10.24
C SER A 216 5.94 1.13 9.92
N TYR A 217 6.33 1.46 8.69
CA TYR A 217 7.72 1.45 8.26
C TYR A 217 8.57 2.51 8.96
N ARG A 218 8.12 3.78 8.95
CA ARG A 218 8.90 4.90 9.48
C ARG A 218 9.17 4.76 10.97
N CYS A 219 8.16 4.41 11.78
CA CYS A 219 8.33 4.20 13.21
C CYS A 219 9.21 2.98 13.51
N PHE A 220 9.12 1.91 12.70
CA PHE A 220 10.02 0.76 12.87
C PHE A 220 11.48 1.12 12.60
N THR A 221 11.74 1.91 11.55
CA THR A 221 13.10 2.34 11.17
C THR A 221 13.64 3.52 11.97
N ALA A 222 12.79 4.20 12.74
CA ALA A 222 13.21 5.36 13.53
C ALA A 222 14.14 4.91 14.66
N GLY A 223 15.35 5.47 14.70
CA GLY A 223 16.32 5.23 15.78
C GLY A 223 16.11 6.12 17.01
N ALA A 224 15.36 7.22 16.85
CA ALA A 224 15.01 8.16 17.90
C ALA A 224 13.74 8.91 17.51
N LYS A 225 13.25 9.76 18.41
CA LYS A 225 12.14 10.66 18.13
C LYS A 225 12.49 11.64 17.01
N GLU A 226 11.71 11.64 15.94
CA GLU A 226 11.93 12.48 14.75
C GLU A 226 10.81 13.50 14.57
N ARG A 227 11.17 14.64 13.97
CA ARG A 227 10.25 15.72 13.62
C ARG A 227 10.16 15.88 12.12
N ILE A 228 9.06 15.43 11.53
CA ILE A 228 8.89 15.35 10.07
C ILE A 228 8.08 16.55 9.59
N PRO A 229 8.58 17.38 8.65
CA PRO A 229 7.80 18.48 8.10
C PRO A 229 6.58 17.92 7.36
N ILE A 230 5.44 18.60 7.49
CA ILE A 230 4.23 18.22 6.77
C ILE A 230 4.23 18.85 5.36
N PHE A 231 4.72 20.08 5.26
CA PHE A 231 4.74 20.88 4.03
C PHE A 231 6.17 21.19 3.59
N GLY A 232 6.30 21.75 2.39
CA GLY A 232 7.58 22.08 1.77
C GLY A 232 8.17 20.93 0.94
N PRO A 233 9.36 21.11 0.35
CA PRO A 233 10.00 20.13 -0.56
C PRO A 233 10.22 18.75 0.07
N PHE A 234 10.39 18.69 1.38
CA PHE A 234 10.59 17.46 2.15
C PHE A 234 9.36 17.07 2.98
N GLY A 235 8.25 17.75 2.77
CA GLY A 235 7.03 17.58 3.54
C GLY A 235 6.34 16.24 3.26
N LEU A 236 5.66 15.69 4.26
CA LEU A 236 4.82 14.50 4.12
C LEU A 236 3.82 14.58 2.95
N VAL A 237 3.31 15.78 2.62
CA VAL A 237 2.42 16.00 1.47
C VAL A 237 3.04 15.58 0.14
N GLN A 238 4.37 15.73 -0.01
CA GLN A 238 5.09 15.34 -1.24
C GLN A 238 5.26 13.83 -1.37
N GLN A 239 5.06 13.10 -0.27
CA GLN A 239 5.21 11.64 -0.19
C GLN A 239 3.87 10.94 -0.39
N LEU A 240 2.80 11.48 0.17
CA LEU A 240 1.48 10.84 0.16
C LEU A 240 0.76 11.00 -1.18
N GLY A 241 -0.08 10.02 -1.51
CA GLY A 241 -0.90 10.02 -2.71
C GLY A 241 -2.06 11.01 -2.73
N ALA A 242 -2.26 11.75 -1.65
CA ALA A 242 -3.38 12.67 -1.53
C ALA A 242 -3.14 13.93 -2.37
N VAL A 243 -4.14 14.32 -3.18
CA VAL A 243 -4.11 15.52 -4.03
C VAL A 243 -3.62 16.72 -3.24
N GLU A 244 -2.84 17.59 -3.91
CA GLU A 244 -2.42 18.91 -3.42
C GLU A 244 -3.61 19.64 -2.80
N TYR A 245 -3.71 19.59 -1.48
CA TYR A 245 -4.66 20.45 -0.80
C TYR A 245 -4.04 21.83 -0.82
N GLY A 246 -4.40 22.64 -1.81
CA GLY A 246 -4.09 24.08 -1.86
C GLY A 246 -4.61 24.87 -0.65
N ARG A 247 -5.14 24.20 0.39
CA ARG A 247 -5.53 24.74 1.68
C ARG A 247 -4.90 23.90 2.79
N LEU A 248 -3.76 24.37 3.30
CA LEU A 248 -2.98 23.74 4.38
C LEU A 248 -3.86 23.28 5.56
N ARG A 249 -4.81 24.12 5.97
CA ARG A 249 -5.76 23.81 7.06
C ARG A 249 -6.55 22.53 6.81
N LYS A 250 -7.10 22.34 5.60
CA LYS A 250 -7.88 21.14 5.26
C LYS A 250 -7.02 19.88 5.28
N PHE A 251 -5.74 19.99 4.91
CA PHE A 251 -4.83 18.86 5.01
C PHE A 251 -4.60 18.46 6.47
N ARG A 252 -4.33 19.43 7.36
CA ARG A 252 -4.16 19.16 8.79
C ARG A 252 -5.38 18.47 9.41
N GLU A 253 -6.58 18.98 9.13
CA GLU A 253 -7.84 18.36 9.58
C GLU A 253 -7.95 16.90 9.11
N LYS A 254 -7.64 16.65 7.83
CA LYS A 254 -7.66 15.28 7.28
C LYS A 254 -6.58 14.39 7.90
N LEU A 255 -5.36 14.90 8.05
CA LEU A 255 -4.27 14.16 8.66
C LEU A 255 -4.61 13.76 10.10
N GLN A 256 -5.23 14.66 10.88
CA GLN A 256 -5.71 14.35 12.22
C GLN A 256 -6.79 13.26 12.20
N GLN A 257 -7.74 13.30 11.24
CA GLN A 257 -8.74 12.24 11.05
C GLN A 257 -8.10 10.91 10.67
N TRP A 258 -7.10 10.92 9.79
CA TRP A 258 -6.37 9.72 9.38
C TRP A 258 -5.59 9.12 10.55
N LEU A 259 -4.88 9.94 11.33
CA LEU A 259 -4.19 9.50 12.55
C LEU A 259 -5.17 8.96 13.60
N SER A 260 -6.36 9.55 13.73
CA SER A 260 -7.41 9.01 14.61
C SER A 260 -7.89 7.64 14.13
N ALA A 261 -8.08 7.46 12.82
CA ALA A 261 -8.45 6.18 12.25
C ALA A 261 -7.35 5.12 12.45
N ILE A 262 -6.09 5.51 12.27
CA ILE A 262 -4.93 4.64 12.49
C ILE A 262 -4.83 4.21 13.95
N ARG A 263 -5.01 5.11 14.92
CA ARG A 263 -4.99 4.76 16.35
C ARG A 263 -6.11 3.82 16.80
N ARG A 264 -7.18 3.69 16.01
CA ARG A 264 -8.18 2.65 16.28
C ARG A 264 -7.61 1.26 15.97
N VAL A 265 -6.75 1.15 14.97
CA VAL A 265 -6.15 -0.11 14.50
C VAL A 265 -4.82 -0.40 15.22
N TRP A 266 -4.01 0.63 15.44
CA TRP A 266 -2.74 0.58 16.15
C TRP A 266 -2.74 1.61 17.29
N PRO A 267 -3.22 1.23 18.49
CA PRO A 267 -3.41 2.15 19.61
C PRO A 267 -2.13 2.86 20.08
N GLU A 268 -1.01 2.13 20.08
CA GLU A 268 0.30 2.67 20.50
C GLU A 268 0.99 3.54 19.43
N CYS A 269 0.35 3.82 18.29
CA CYS A 269 0.98 4.61 17.23
C CYS A 269 1.50 5.95 17.77
N PRO A 270 2.85 6.18 17.75
CA PRO A 270 3.46 7.32 18.43
C PRO A 270 3.26 8.63 17.67
N ALA A 271 2.82 8.55 16.42
CA ALA A 271 2.77 9.67 15.51
C ALA A 271 1.80 10.77 15.98
N LYS A 272 2.26 12.00 16.23
CA LYS A 272 1.43 13.10 16.75
C LYS A 272 1.68 14.39 15.96
N LEU A 273 0.61 15.12 15.66
CA LEU A 273 0.75 16.46 15.10
C LEU A 273 1.38 17.40 16.13
N ASP A 274 2.31 18.23 15.67
CA ASP A 274 2.88 19.30 16.48
C ASP A 274 1.84 20.42 16.72
N GLY A 275 2.07 21.27 17.72
CA GLY A 275 1.10 22.29 18.15
C GLY A 275 0.71 23.28 17.04
N ASP A 276 1.65 23.60 16.15
CA ASP A 276 1.44 24.48 15.00
C ASP A 276 0.85 23.78 13.75
N GLY A 277 0.78 22.43 13.79
CA GLY A 277 0.37 21.59 12.67
C GLY A 277 1.30 21.66 11.45
N MET A 278 2.55 22.09 11.62
CA MET A 278 3.57 22.12 10.56
C MET A 278 4.43 20.86 10.53
N TYR A 279 4.48 20.14 11.64
CA TYR A 279 5.29 18.94 11.78
C TYR A 279 4.48 17.76 12.33
N LEU A 280 4.96 16.56 12.00
CA LEU A 280 4.51 15.30 12.55
C LEU A 280 5.66 14.72 13.37
N TRP A 281 5.45 14.57 14.67
CA TRP A 281 6.33 13.80 15.53
C TRP A 281 6.13 12.32 15.26
N VAL A 282 7.20 11.56 15.10
CA VAL A 282 7.22 10.09 15.08
C VAL A 282 8.28 9.59 16.05
N ASP A 283 8.13 8.37 16.53
CA ASP A 283 9.07 7.73 17.45
C ASP A 283 9.17 6.24 17.13
N HIS A 284 10.14 5.56 17.72
CA HIS A 284 10.29 4.13 17.54
C HIS A 284 9.07 3.37 18.07
N ALA A 285 8.42 2.59 17.22
CA ALA A 285 7.34 1.69 17.61
C ALA A 285 7.07 0.64 16.52
N THR A 286 6.58 -0.53 16.93
CA THR A 286 6.32 -1.66 16.04
C THR A 286 4.82 -1.78 15.74
N ALA A 287 4.43 -1.61 14.47
CA ALA A 287 3.05 -1.87 14.03
C ALA A 287 2.77 -3.38 13.81
N ILE A 288 3.82 -4.19 13.70
CA ILE A 288 3.76 -5.64 13.59
C ILE A 288 4.49 -6.23 14.79
N GLN A 289 3.79 -7.02 15.59
CA GLN A 289 4.40 -7.72 16.72
C GLN A 289 5.18 -8.94 16.20
N PRO A 290 6.37 -9.22 16.75
CA PRO A 290 7.08 -10.44 16.42
C PRO A 290 6.25 -11.64 16.87
N VAL A 291 6.14 -12.64 15.99
CA VAL A 291 5.53 -13.92 16.34
C VAL A 291 6.36 -14.54 17.45
N VAL A 292 5.71 -14.96 18.54
CA VAL A 292 6.39 -15.73 19.59
C VAL A 292 6.67 -17.11 18.99
N PRO A 293 7.92 -17.58 18.92
CA PRO A 293 8.18 -18.95 18.53
C PRO A 293 7.44 -19.85 19.52
N SER A 294 6.60 -20.78 19.03
CA SER A 294 6.07 -21.80 19.94
C SER A 294 7.27 -22.55 20.49
N VAL A 295 7.46 -22.51 21.80
CA VAL A 295 8.44 -23.39 22.45
C VAL A 295 8.00 -24.80 22.10
N ALA A 296 8.78 -25.48 21.27
CA ALA A 296 8.57 -26.89 21.00
C ALA A 296 8.78 -27.61 22.33
N GLU A 297 7.70 -28.12 22.91
CA GLU A 297 7.75 -29.15 23.96
C GLU A 297 8.15 -30.50 23.36
#